data_AF-A0A673GJW8-F1
#
_entry.id   AF-A0A673GJW8-F1
#
_cell.length_a   1.000
_cell.length_b   1.000
_cell.length_c   1.000
_cell.angle_alpha   90.00
_cell.angle_beta   90.00
_cell.angle_gamma   90.00
#
_symmetry.space_group_name_H-M   'P 1'
#
loop_
_entity.id
_entity.type
_entity.pdbx_description
1 polymer ?
#
loop_
_entity_poly.entity_id
_entity_poly.type
_entity_poly.pdbx_seq_one_letter_code
_entity_poly.pdbx_strand_id
1 'polypeptide(L)'
;MFCMRVHLEKGYVCIPPVLALLTEVAQGCLSHKPEEDQEDQTSLTIRILTNIFQKVVEIIAHRLRKDMDEGQELCCSSEEALYDFLLVSKFTTERSEFITGVFSSLCAAVIIDISRTLQKISHVEEVLTPETVNDLPPLSNTILKVMLRSPAVTRFFLSEMSSSIESEAIDSITQWAAVTHILTIIKQSDAFIVELKEIALSVRRQIQNYYNITAENSDNIQRTIYESTVRMLIDILNQCQQPNS
;
A
#
# COMPACT_ATOMS: atom_id res chain seq x y z
N MET A 1 -15.31 -14.03 21.10
CA MET A 1 -14.32 -13.83 22.18
C MET A 1 -12.96 -13.29 21.69
N PHE A 2 -12.76 -12.99 20.39
CA PHE A 2 -11.52 -12.38 19.88
C PHE A 2 -11.50 -10.84 19.93
N CYS A 3 -12.66 -10.19 19.83
CA CYS A 3 -12.76 -8.72 19.85
C CYS A 3 -12.44 -8.06 21.20
N MET A 4 -12.46 -8.82 22.31
CA MET A 4 -12.32 -8.24 23.66
C MET A 4 -10.89 -8.22 24.19
N ARG A 5 -9.93 -8.89 23.53
CA ARG A 5 -8.51 -8.89 23.96
C ARG A 5 -7.64 -7.83 23.30
N VAL A 6 -8.09 -7.24 22.19
CA VAL A 6 -7.35 -6.17 21.49
C VAL A 6 -7.35 -4.85 22.27
N HIS A 7 -8.23 -4.70 23.26
CA HIS A 7 -8.34 -3.51 24.13
C HIS A 7 -7.55 -3.57 25.45
N LEU A 8 -6.80 -4.65 25.72
CA LEU A 8 -5.86 -4.69 26.85
C LEU A 8 -4.58 -3.92 26.46
N GLU A 9 -3.84 -3.32 27.40
CA GLU A 9 -2.69 -2.44 27.12
C GLU A 9 -1.64 -2.99 26.11
N LYS A 10 -1.57 -4.32 25.95
CA LYS A 10 -0.72 -5.04 24.98
C LYS A 10 -1.48 -5.95 23.99
N GLY A 11 -2.76 -5.67 23.74
CA GLY A 11 -3.61 -6.47 22.86
C GLY A 11 -3.09 -6.56 21.41
N TYR A 12 -2.32 -5.57 20.97
CA TYR A 12 -1.67 -5.55 19.66
C TYR A 12 -0.59 -6.63 19.49
N VAL A 13 -0.08 -7.25 20.56
CA VAL A 13 0.89 -8.35 20.48
C VAL A 13 0.28 -9.59 19.82
N CYS A 14 -1.05 -9.68 19.73
CA CYS A 14 -1.72 -10.76 19.01
C CYS A 14 -1.75 -10.58 17.49
N ILE A 15 -1.22 -9.49 16.92
CA ILE A 15 -1.27 -9.25 15.48
C ILE A 15 -0.61 -10.37 14.67
N PRO A 16 0.64 -10.83 14.95
CA PRO A 16 1.22 -11.93 14.18
C PRO A 16 0.41 -13.24 14.28
N PRO A 17 -0.04 -13.70 15.47
CA PRO A 17 -0.95 -14.85 15.56
C PRO A 17 -2.29 -14.66 14.83
N VAL A 18 -2.85 -13.44 14.83
CA VAL A 18 -4.09 -13.14 14.09
C VAL A 18 -3.84 -13.25 12.59
N LEU A 19 -2.73 -12.71 12.08
CA LEU A 19 -2.35 -12.85 10.66
C LEU A 19 -2.15 -14.32 10.26
N ALA A 20 -1.52 -15.13 11.12
CA ALA A 20 -1.39 -16.57 10.89
C ALA A 20 -2.76 -17.26 10.80
N LEU A 21 -3.69 -16.96 11.71
CA LEU A 21 -5.04 -17.50 11.67
C LEU A 21 -5.81 -17.04 10.40
N LEU A 22 -5.69 -15.75 10.04
CA LEU A 22 -6.29 -15.24 8.81
C LEU A 22 -5.74 -15.94 7.58
N THR A 23 -4.45 -16.31 7.59
CA THR A 23 -3.79 -17.05 6.52
C THR A 23 -4.43 -18.42 6.34
N GLU A 24 -4.57 -19.18 7.43
CA GLU A 24 -5.19 -20.52 7.40
C GLU A 24 -6.63 -20.47 6.89
N VAL A 25 -7.43 -19.52 7.40
CA VAL A 25 -8.83 -19.37 6.99
C VAL A 25 -8.93 -18.93 5.53
N ALA A 26 -8.11 -17.96 5.09
CA ALA A 26 -8.10 -17.50 3.71
C ALA A 26 -7.67 -18.60 2.73
N GLN A 27 -6.67 -19.41 3.09
CA GLN A 27 -6.26 -20.57 2.28
C GLN A 27 -7.40 -21.57 2.11
N GLY A 28 -8.12 -21.89 3.18
CA GLY A 28 -9.29 -22.76 3.13
C GLY A 28 -10.38 -22.20 2.21
N CYS A 29 -10.70 -20.91 2.33
CA CYS A 29 -11.72 -20.26 1.51
C CYS A 29 -11.35 -20.20 0.02
N LEU A 30 -10.08 -19.96 -0.31
CA LEU A 30 -9.64 -19.71 -1.69
C LEU A 30 -9.25 -20.99 -2.44
N SER A 31 -8.96 -22.09 -1.73
CA SER A 31 -8.58 -23.36 -2.33
C SER A 31 -9.78 -24.22 -2.79
N HIS A 32 -10.98 -23.92 -2.30
CA HIS A 32 -12.19 -24.67 -2.61
C HIS A 32 -13.11 -23.87 -3.52
N LYS A 33 -13.63 -24.49 -4.59
CA LYS A 33 -14.75 -23.91 -5.34
C LYS A 33 -16.00 -24.03 -4.47
N PRO A 34 -16.72 -22.94 -4.17
CA PRO A 34 -17.95 -23.03 -3.39
C PRO A 34 -18.98 -23.86 -4.14
N GLU A 35 -19.63 -24.79 -3.44
CA GLU A 35 -20.90 -25.35 -3.90
C GLU A 35 -21.94 -24.22 -3.91
N GLU A 36 -22.92 -24.24 -4.83
CA GLU A 36 -23.90 -23.15 -5.00
C GLU A 36 -24.64 -22.81 -3.68
N ASP A 37 -24.86 -23.79 -2.80
CA ASP A 37 -25.49 -23.60 -1.48
C ASP A 37 -24.59 -22.93 -0.42
N GLN A 38 -23.29 -22.74 -0.69
CA GLN A 38 -22.28 -22.19 0.24
C GLN A 38 -21.70 -20.84 -0.21
N GLU A 39 -22.16 -20.30 -1.32
CA GLU A 39 -21.66 -19.04 -1.90
C GLU A 39 -21.85 -17.85 -0.95
N ASP A 40 -23.03 -17.73 -0.34
CA ASP A 40 -23.35 -16.66 0.64
C ASP A 40 -22.45 -16.72 1.89
N GLN A 41 -22.19 -17.94 2.38
CA GLN A 41 -21.32 -18.13 3.55
C GLN A 41 -19.86 -17.82 3.22
N THR A 42 -19.42 -18.17 2.01
CA THR A 42 -18.07 -17.89 1.51
C THR A 42 -17.87 -16.38 1.35
N SER A 43 -18.82 -15.67 0.75
CA SER A 43 -18.79 -14.20 0.63
C SER A 43 -18.77 -13.51 1.99
N LEU A 44 -19.63 -13.95 2.93
CA LEU A 44 -19.61 -13.43 4.30
C LEU A 44 -18.25 -13.63 4.97
N THR A 45 -17.65 -14.81 4.79
CA THR A 45 -16.34 -15.14 5.36
C THR A 45 -15.24 -14.27 4.77
N ILE A 46 -15.22 -14.09 3.44
CA ILE A 46 -14.28 -13.18 2.75
C ILE A 46 -14.40 -11.76 3.29
N ARG A 47 -15.62 -11.24 3.46
CA ARG A 47 -15.86 -9.90 4.01
C ARG A 47 -15.38 -9.78 5.46
N ILE A 48 -15.55 -10.83 6.27
CA ILE A 48 -15.03 -10.84 7.65
C ILE A 48 -13.50 -10.84 7.63
N LEU A 49 -12.87 -11.64 6.78
CA LEU A 49 -11.42 -11.71 6.62
C LEU A 49 -10.82 -10.35 6.23
N THR A 50 -11.37 -9.71 5.20
CA THR A 50 -10.90 -8.40 4.73
C THR A 50 -11.06 -7.32 5.80
N ASN A 51 -12.19 -7.32 6.53
CA ASN A 51 -12.42 -6.39 7.64
C ASN A 51 -11.43 -6.59 8.80
N ILE A 52 -11.14 -7.84 9.19
CA ILE A 52 -10.16 -8.12 10.25
C ILE A 52 -8.77 -7.71 9.79
N PHE A 53 -8.39 -8.01 8.53
CA PHE A 53 -7.12 -7.58 7.96
C PHE A 53 -6.97 -6.06 7.96
N GLN A 54 -8.01 -5.33 7.54
CA GLN A 54 -8.02 -3.87 7.63
C GLN A 54 -7.78 -3.39 9.07
N LYS A 55 -8.43 -4.01 10.07
CA LYS A 55 -8.23 -3.69 11.48
C LYS A 55 -6.81 -3.99 11.96
N VAL A 56 -6.19 -5.06 11.48
CA VAL A 56 -4.77 -5.36 11.75
C VAL A 56 -3.89 -4.19 11.28
N VAL A 57 -4.05 -3.75 10.03
CA VAL A 57 -3.27 -2.64 9.48
C VAL A 57 -3.53 -1.33 10.24
N GLU A 58 -4.78 -1.05 10.60
CA GLU A 58 -5.15 0.11 11.41
C GLU A 58 -4.51 0.10 12.81
N ILE A 59 -4.42 -1.07 13.46
CA ILE A 59 -3.79 -1.24 14.77
C ILE A 59 -2.29 -0.98 14.69
N ILE A 60 -1.59 -1.54 13.69
CA ILE A 60 -0.16 -1.29 13.47
C ILE A 60 0.08 0.20 13.24
N ALA A 61 -0.69 0.81 12.32
CA ALA A 61 -0.61 2.23 12.03
C ALA A 61 -0.90 3.11 13.25
N HIS A 62 -1.86 2.70 14.09
CA HIS A 62 -2.18 3.40 15.33
C HIS A 62 -1.05 3.28 16.35
N ARG A 63 -0.46 2.09 16.50
CA ARG A 63 0.64 1.87 17.44
C ARG A 63 1.84 2.74 17.08
N LEU A 64 2.26 2.75 15.82
CA LEU A 64 3.33 3.61 15.31
C LEU A 64 3.13 5.11 15.62
N ARG A 65 1.87 5.57 15.66
CA ARG A 65 1.55 6.96 16.03
C ARG A 65 1.55 7.21 17.53
N LYS A 66 1.14 6.21 18.32
CA LYS A 66 1.01 6.33 19.77
C LYS A 66 2.37 6.18 20.46
N ASP A 67 3.18 5.25 19.97
CA ASP A 67 4.48 4.90 20.50
C ASP A 67 5.28 4.22 19.38
N MET A 68 6.26 4.97 18.88
CA MET A 68 7.02 4.61 17.71
C MET A 68 7.85 3.34 17.94
N ASP A 69 8.43 3.15 19.12
CA ASP A 69 9.33 2.04 19.41
C ASP A 69 8.54 0.72 19.46
N GLU A 70 7.44 0.69 20.24
CA GLU A 70 6.56 -0.48 20.27
C GLU A 70 5.88 -0.73 18.91
N GLY A 71 5.61 0.34 18.15
CA GLY A 71 5.05 0.23 16.80
C GLY A 71 6.03 -0.39 15.79
N GLN A 72 7.32 -0.03 15.88
CA GLN A 72 8.37 -0.60 15.04
C GLN A 72 8.61 -2.07 15.41
N GLU A 73 8.66 -2.40 16.70
CA GLU A 73 8.76 -3.80 17.16
C GLU A 73 7.57 -4.64 16.64
N LEU A 74 6.36 -4.06 16.67
CA LEU A 74 5.17 -4.71 16.13
C LEU A 74 5.26 -4.92 14.61
N CYS A 75 5.76 -3.93 13.86
CA CYS A 75 6.01 -4.08 12.43
C CYS A 75 6.95 -5.26 12.17
N CYS A 76 8.15 -5.25 12.78
CA CYS A 76 9.16 -6.27 12.57
C CYS A 76 8.66 -7.68 12.95
N SER A 77 7.96 -7.81 14.08
CA SER A 77 7.40 -9.11 14.50
C SER A 77 6.25 -9.61 13.63
N SER A 78 5.61 -8.73 12.85
CA SER A 78 4.50 -9.08 11.95
C SER A 78 4.93 -9.35 10.51
N GLU A 79 6.17 -9.07 10.13
CA GLU A 79 6.64 -9.13 8.73
C GLU A 79 6.41 -10.51 8.09
N GLU A 80 6.85 -11.60 8.74
CA GLU A 80 6.67 -12.96 8.19
C GLU A 80 5.19 -13.36 8.13
N ALA A 81 4.42 -13.10 9.18
CA ALA A 81 2.99 -13.45 9.20
C ALA A 81 2.20 -12.66 8.16
N LEU A 82 2.57 -11.39 7.91
CA LEU A 82 2.00 -10.59 6.84
C LEU A 82 2.39 -11.15 5.48
N TYR A 83 3.65 -11.52 5.29
CA TYR A 83 4.12 -12.13 4.04
C TYR A 83 3.34 -13.41 3.71
N ASP A 84 3.22 -14.32 4.67
CA ASP A 84 2.48 -15.58 4.51
C ASP A 84 1.00 -15.33 4.18
N PHE A 85 0.38 -14.35 4.83
CA PHE A 85 -1.00 -13.93 4.53
C PHE A 85 -1.14 -13.42 3.10
N LEU A 86 -0.23 -12.56 2.63
CA LEU A 86 -0.29 -12.03 1.26
C LEU A 86 0.00 -13.11 0.22
N LEU A 87 0.80 -14.11 0.54
CA LEU A 87 1.05 -15.25 -0.35
C LEU A 87 -0.20 -16.07 -0.65
N VAL A 88 -1.25 -15.97 0.18
CA VAL A 88 -2.54 -16.61 -0.11
C VAL A 88 -3.15 -16.09 -1.41
N SER A 89 -2.75 -14.90 -1.87
CA SER A 89 -3.18 -14.38 -3.17
C SER A 89 -2.80 -15.25 -4.36
N LYS A 90 -1.84 -16.17 -4.20
CA LYS A 90 -1.44 -17.14 -5.24
C LYS A 90 -2.48 -18.22 -5.49
N PHE A 91 -3.38 -18.47 -4.53
CA PHE A 91 -4.44 -19.48 -4.67
C PHE A 91 -5.64 -18.99 -5.50
N THR A 92 -5.62 -17.73 -5.94
CA THR A 92 -6.66 -17.17 -6.80
C THR A 92 -6.05 -16.63 -8.09
N THR A 93 -6.67 -16.97 -9.22
CA THR A 93 -6.25 -16.55 -10.56
C THR A 93 -6.96 -15.28 -11.03
N GLU A 94 -7.99 -14.84 -10.32
CA GLU A 94 -8.83 -13.69 -10.67
C GLU A 94 -8.85 -12.67 -9.54
N ARG A 95 -9.22 -11.42 -9.87
CA ARG A 95 -9.37 -10.33 -8.91
C ARG A 95 -10.63 -10.56 -8.06
N SER A 96 -10.52 -11.44 -7.07
CA SER A 96 -11.61 -11.72 -6.13
C SER A 96 -11.83 -10.56 -5.17
N GLU A 97 -13.03 -10.50 -4.57
CA GLU A 97 -13.36 -9.51 -3.53
C GLU A 97 -12.36 -9.53 -2.37
N PHE A 98 -11.81 -10.70 -2.06
CA PHE A 98 -10.75 -10.86 -1.07
C PHE A 98 -9.48 -10.09 -1.47
N ILE A 99 -8.99 -10.31 -2.69
CA ILE A 99 -7.79 -9.63 -3.20
C ILE A 99 -8.02 -8.13 -3.22
N THR A 100 -9.12 -7.67 -3.81
CA THR A 100 -9.44 -6.25 -3.84
C THR A 100 -9.46 -5.67 -2.44
N GLY A 101 -10.21 -6.25 -1.49
CA GLY A 101 -10.31 -5.72 -0.13
C GLY A 101 -8.96 -5.66 0.63
N VAL A 102 -8.12 -6.70 0.50
CA VAL A 102 -6.79 -6.75 1.12
C VAL A 102 -5.87 -5.69 0.52
N PHE A 103 -5.76 -5.66 -0.81
CA PHE A 103 -4.83 -4.76 -1.48
C PHE A 103 -5.30 -3.29 -1.43
N SER A 104 -6.61 -3.01 -1.46
CA SER A 104 -7.11 -1.64 -1.27
C SER A 104 -6.75 -1.12 0.12
N SER A 105 -6.85 -1.98 1.15
CA SER A 105 -6.45 -1.64 2.52
C SER A 105 -4.96 -1.33 2.62
N LEU A 106 -4.11 -2.12 1.94
CA LEU A 106 -2.66 -1.87 1.87
C LEU A 106 -2.35 -0.57 1.12
N CYS A 107 -2.94 -0.36 -0.07
CA CYS A 107 -2.76 0.87 -0.85
C CYS A 107 -3.11 2.10 -0.02
N ALA A 108 -4.29 2.10 0.61
CA ALA A 108 -4.72 3.20 1.48
C ALA A 108 -3.72 3.43 2.63
N ALA A 109 -3.32 2.36 3.32
CA ALA A 109 -2.40 2.46 4.46
C ALA A 109 -1.04 3.05 4.07
N VAL A 110 -0.42 2.55 2.99
CA VAL A 110 0.88 3.00 2.51
C VAL A 110 0.81 4.45 2.02
N ILE A 111 -0.21 4.79 1.22
CA ILE A 111 -0.39 6.16 0.70
C ILE A 111 -0.61 7.15 1.85
N ILE A 112 -1.44 6.80 2.84
CA ILE A 112 -1.70 7.64 4.01
C ILE A 112 -0.42 7.81 4.86
N ASP A 113 0.36 6.76 5.03
CA ASP A 113 1.59 6.79 5.83
C ASP A 113 2.65 7.73 5.22
N ILE A 114 2.88 7.61 3.91
CA ILE A 114 3.83 8.48 3.19
C ILE A 114 3.27 9.92 3.09
N SER A 115 2.01 10.10 2.71
CA SER A 115 1.42 11.43 2.54
C SER A 115 1.41 12.23 3.84
N ARG A 116 1.17 11.60 5.00
CA ARG A 116 1.27 12.27 6.30
C ARG A 116 2.67 12.76 6.62
N THR A 117 3.69 12.05 6.16
CA THR A 117 5.08 12.47 6.33
C THR A 117 5.38 13.66 5.43
N LEU A 118 4.93 13.62 4.18
CA LEU A 118 5.03 14.75 3.24
C LEU A 118 4.27 16.00 3.73
N GLN A 119 3.13 15.83 4.40
CA GLN A 119 2.36 16.93 4.99
C GLN A 119 3.03 17.59 6.20
N LYS A 120 3.97 16.91 6.86
CA LYS A 120 4.71 17.43 8.02
C LYS A 120 5.96 18.21 7.64
N ILE A 121 6.35 18.18 6.36
CA ILE A 121 7.50 18.91 5.87
C ILE A 121 7.28 20.41 6.09
N SER A 122 8.18 21.04 6.83
CA SER A 122 8.16 22.48 7.10
C SER A 122 9.18 23.25 6.26
N HIS A 123 10.17 22.55 5.70
CA HIS A 123 11.26 23.14 4.92
C HIS A 123 11.38 22.48 3.55
N VAL A 124 11.59 23.29 2.51
CA VAL A 124 11.66 22.84 1.10
C VAL A 124 12.75 21.79 0.90
N GLU A 125 13.85 21.90 1.64
CA GLU A 125 15.01 21.02 1.60
C GLU A 125 14.73 19.60 2.11
N GLU A 126 13.63 19.38 2.84
CA GLU A 126 13.24 18.08 3.39
C GLU A 126 12.45 17.20 2.40
N VAL A 127 12.07 17.74 1.24
CA VAL A 127 11.37 16.99 0.18
C VAL A 127 12.39 16.11 -0.57
N LEU A 128 12.75 14.98 0.03
CA LEU A 128 13.70 14.02 -0.52
C LEU A 128 13.01 12.96 -1.39
N THR A 129 13.68 12.60 -2.48
CA THR A 129 13.32 11.43 -3.29
C THR A 129 13.77 10.16 -2.57
N PRO A 130 12.89 9.18 -2.35
CA PRO A 130 13.26 7.95 -1.66
C PRO A 130 14.12 7.07 -2.58
N GLU A 131 15.23 6.54 -2.05
CA GLU A 131 16.17 5.68 -2.77
C GLU A 131 16.04 4.21 -2.38
N THR A 132 15.47 3.91 -1.21
CA THR A 132 15.26 2.55 -0.72
C THR A 132 13.96 2.50 0.10
N VAL A 133 13.45 1.28 0.32
CA VAL A 133 12.33 1.07 1.26
C VAL A 133 12.58 1.64 2.67
N ASN A 134 13.84 1.83 3.07
CA ASN A 134 14.19 2.39 4.37
C ASN A 134 13.99 3.91 4.46
N ASP A 135 13.88 4.59 3.33
CA ASP A 135 13.59 6.03 3.28
C ASP A 135 12.08 6.32 3.43
N LEU A 136 11.26 5.26 3.44
CA LEU A 136 9.83 5.36 3.67
C LEU A 136 9.51 5.33 5.19
N PRO A 137 8.40 5.95 5.61
CA PRO A 137 7.96 5.84 7.00
C PRO A 137 7.66 4.39 7.41
N PRO A 138 7.64 4.07 8.73
CA PRO A 138 7.77 2.70 9.19
C PRO A 138 6.71 1.71 8.67
N LEU A 139 5.44 2.13 8.52
CA LEU A 139 4.38 1.23 8.05
C LEU A 139 4.56 0.91 6.57
N SER A 140 4.75 1.94 5.75
CA SER A 140 5.00 1.81 4.31
C SER A 140 6.28 1.04 4.02
N ASN A 141 7.36 1.28 4.77
CA ASN A 141 8.59 0.50 4.72
C ASN A 141 8.32 -1.01 4.94
N THR A 142 7.64 -1.35 6.04
CA THR A 142 7.31 -2.75 6.40
C THR A 142 6.47 -3.42 5.32
N ILE A 143 5.40 -2.75 4.88
CA ILE A 143 4.49 -3.28 3.85
C ILE A 143 5.24 -3.46 2.52
N LEU A 144 5.93 -2.43 2.01
CA LEU A 144 6.65 -2.56 0.74
C LEU A 144 7.73 -3.65 0.80
N LYS A 145 8.50 -3.74 1.90
CA LYS A 145 9.49 -4.82 2.09
C LYS A 145 8.86 -6.19 1.92
N VAL A 146 7.72 -6.43 2.56
CA VAL A 146 7.00 -7.69 2.49
C VAL A 146 6.49 -7.96 1.07
N MET A 147 5.92 -6.95 0.41
CA MET A 147 5.32 -7.11 -0.92
C MET A 147 6.37 -7.42 -1.98
N LEU A 148 7.50 -6.71 -1.94
CA LEU A 148 8.60 -6.86 -2.89
C LEU A 148 9.27 -8.23 -2.87
N ARG A 149 9.05 -9.05 -1.83
CA ARG A 149 9.52 -10.46 -1.77
C ARG A 149 8.85 -11.36 -2.81
N SER A 150 7.67 -11.00 -3.33
CA SER A 150 6.90 -11.85 -4.26
C SER A 150 6.36 -11.04 -5.45
N PRO A 151 6.84 -11.28 -6.69
CA PRO A 151 6.37 -10.54 -7.85
C PRO A 151 4.86 -10.61 -8.09
N ALA A 152 4.21 -11.73 -7.75
CA ALA A 152 2.76 -11.86 -7.84
C ALA A 152 2.03 -10.89 -6.89
N VAL A 153 2.52 -10.76 -5.66
CA VAL A 153 1.95 -9.85 -4.65
C VAL A 153 2.17 -8.40 -5.09
N THR A 154 3.37 -8.07 -5.58
CA THR A 154 3.65 -6.73 -6.11
C THR A 154 2.74 -6.36 -7.27
N ARG A 155 2.44 -7.30 -8.19
CA ARG A 155 1.52 -7.03 -9.32
C ARG A 155 0.09 -6.76 -8.87
N PHE A 156 -0.44 -7.52 -7.92
CA PHE A 156 -1.77 -7.25 -7.38
C PHE A 156 -1.85 -5.85 -6.74
N PHE A 157 -0.78 -5.43 -6.06
CA PHE A 157 -0.69 -4.10 -5.48
C PHE A 157 -0.62 -2.98 -6.52
N LEU A 158 0.19 -3.15 -7.57
CA LEU A 158 0.27 -2.19 -8.67
C LEU A 158 -1.07 -2.09 -9.41
N SER A 159 -1.74 -3.22 -9.63
CA SER A 159 -3.08 -3.26 -10.23
C SER A 159 -4.11 -2.52 -9.36
N GLU A 160 -4.08 -2.73 -8.05
CA GLU A 160 -4.96 -2.04 -7.11
C GLU A 160 -4.65 -0.55 -7.00
N MET A 161 -3.38 -0.18 -7.03
CA MET A 161 -2.93 1.20 -7.09
C MET A 161 -3.45 1.89 -8.35
N SER A 162 -3.36 1.23 -9.52
CA SER A 162 -3.93 1.75 -10.77
C SER A 162 -5.43 2.03 -10.63
N SER A 163 -6.19 1.08 -10.07
CA SER A 163 -7.63 1.25 -9.84
C SER A 163 -7.96 2.35 -8.82
N SER A 164 -7.12 2.52 -7.78
CA SER A 164 -7.27 3.62 -6.81
C SER A 164 -7.08 5.00 -7.46
N ILE A 165 -6.21 5.10 -8.45
CA ILE A 165 -5.95 6.34 -9.21
C ILE A 165 -7.10 6.64 -10.19
N GLU A 166 -7.63 5.60 -10.84
CA GLU A 166 -8.73 5.71 -11.79
C GLU A 166 -10.07 6.04 -11.12
N SER A 167 -10.28 5.57 -9.90
CA SER A 167 -11.49 5.82 -9.10
C SER A 167 -11.51 7.19 -8.41
N GLU A 168 -10.48 8.03 -8.62
CA GLU A 168 -10.32 9.34 -7.98
C GLU A 168 -10.33 9.27 -6.44
N ALA A 169 -10.02 8.10 -5.86
CA ALA A 169 -9.83 7.95 -4.40
C ALA A 169 -8.61 8.73 -3.89
N ILE A 170 -7.75 9.17 -4.80
CA ILE A 170 -6.59 10.01 -4.57
C ILE A 170 -6.90 11.39 -5.14
N ASP A 171 -6.84 12.43 -4.31
CA ASP A 171 -7.32 13.76 -4.69
C ASP A 171 -6.36 14.90 -4.28
N SER A 172 -5.26 14.59 -3.59
CA SER A 172 -4.31 15.59 -3.11
C SER A 172 -2.89 15.41 -3.66
N ILE A 173 -2.16 16.53 -3.83
CA ILE A 173 -0.77 16.52 -4.29
C ILE A 173 0.14 15.65 -3.41
N THR A 174 -0.11 15.60 -2.10
CA THR A 174 0.67 14.78 -1.15
C THR A 174 0.42 13.28 -1.33
N GLN A 175 -0.79 12.88 -1.72
CA GLN A 175 -1.06 11.47 -2.02
C GLN A 175 -0.51 11.08 -3.40
N TRP A 176 -0.57 11.97 -4.40
CA TRP A 176 0.08 11.73 -5.70
C TRP A 176 1.60 11.60 -5.57
N ALA A 177 2.21 12.44 -4.74
CA ALA A 177 3.62 12.34 -4.35
C ALA A 177 3.90 11.01 -3.63
N ALA A 178 3.04 10.59 -2.71
CA ALA A 178 3.16 9.30 -2.04
C ALA A 178 3.12 8.12 -3.02
N VAL A 179 2.20 8.12 -4.00
CA VAL A 179 2.19 7.12 -5.07
C VAL A 179 3.52 7.13 -5.82
N THR A 180 4.02 8.31 -6.18
CA THR A 180 5.28 8.44 -6.93
C THR A 180 6.49 7.94 -6.12
N HIS A 181 6.52 8.16 -4.80
CA HIS A 181 7.52 7.60 -3.90
C HIS A 181 7.51 6.07 -3.96
N ILE A 182 6.31 5.45 -3.91
CA ILE A 182 6.17 4.00 -4.01
C ILE A 182 6.69 3.48 -5.36
N LEU A 183 6.29 4.13 -6.47
CA LEU A 183 6.75 3.75 -7.81
C LEU A 183 8.28 3.87 -7.94
N THR A 184 8.89 4.89 -7.34
CA THR A 184 10.34 5.11 -7.35
C THR A 184 11.10 3.97 -6.65
N ILE A 185 10.54 3.44 -5.56
CA ILE A 185 11.09 2.26 -4.89
C ILE A 185 10.94 1.00 -5.73
N ILE A 186 9.74 0.76 -6.30
CA ILE A 186 9.47 -0.44 -7.10
C ILE A 186 10.26 -0.44 -8.42
N LYS A 187 10.51 0.75 -8.98
CA LYS A 187 11.31 1.01 -10.19
C LYS A 187 12.70 0.37 -10.17
N GLN A 188 13.26 0.12 -9.00
CA GLN A 188 14.57 -0.54 -8.86
C GLN A 188 14.56 -1.99 -9.37
N SER A 189 13.38 -2.56 -9.56
CA SER A 189 13.18 -3.85 -10.22
C SER A 189 12.67 -3.64 -11.64
N ASP A 190 13.38 -4.19 -12.63
CA ASP A 190 12.95 -4.18 -14.03
C ASP A 190 11.75 -5.10 -14.32
N ALA A 191 11.26 -5.84 -13.31
CA ALA A 191 10.17 -6.81 -13.45
C ALA A 191 8.77 -6.18 -13.67
N PHE A 192 8.63 -4.87 -13.46
CA PHE A 192 7.34 -4.17 -13.44
C PHE A 192 7.30 -2.94 -14.36
N ILE A 193 8.18 -2.87 -15.36
CA ILE A 193 8.32 -1.69 -16.24
C ILE A 193 7.00 -1.28 -16.89
N VAL A 194 6.19 -2.25 -17.33
CA VAL A 194 4.91 -1.97 -18.00
C VAL A 194 3.92 -1.34 -17.01
N GLU A 195 3.72 -1.97 -15.86
CA GLU A 195 2.83 -1.51 -14.81
C GLU A 195 3.26 -0.12 -14.29
N LEU A 196 4.56 0.08 -14.05
CA LEU A 196 5.11 1.36 -13.60
C LEU A 196 4.87 2.47 -14.60
N LYS A 197 5.05 2.20 -15.90
CA LYS A 197 4.81 3.18 -16.96
C LYS A 197 3.35 3.61 -17.01
N GLU A 198 2.42 2.66 -16.98
CA GLU A 198 0.98 2.94 -17.03
C GLU A 198 0.54 3.77 -15.83
N ILE A 199 0.95 3.37 -14.63
CA ILE A 199 0.61 4.09 -13.40
C ILE A 199 1.24 5.48 -13.40
N ALA A 200 2.51 5.62 -13.78
CA ALA A 200 3.19 6.91 -13.83
C ALA A 200 2.53 7.88 -14.83
N LEU A 201 2.05 7.39 -15.98
CA LEU A 201 1.29 8.19 -16.93
C LEU A 201 -0.05 8.66 -16.34
N SER A 202 -0.77 7.77 -15.66
CA SER A 202 -2.02 8.09 -14.98
C SER A 202 -1.83 9.14 -13.88
N VAL A 203 -0.82 8.97 -13.02
CA VAL A 203 -0.48 9.94 -11.97
C VAL A 203 -0.10 11.29 -12.58
N ARG A 204 0.74 11.30 -13.62
CA ARG A 204 1.14 12.54 -14.31
C ARG A 204 -0.07 13.30 -14.85
N ARG A 205 -1.03 12.60 -15.45
CA ARG A 205 -2.29 13.20 -15.94
C ARG A 205 -3.08 13.83 -14.79
N GLN A 206 -3.24 13.11 -13.67
CA GLN A 206 -4.00 13.61 -12.53
C GLN A 206 -3.36 14.84 -11.88
N ILE A 207 -2.03 14.82 -11.70
CA ILE A 207 -1.28 15.95 -11.14
C ILE A 207 -1.34 17.18 -12.05
N GLN A 208 -1.24 17.00 -13.37
CA GLN A 208 -1.36 18.10 -14.32
C GLN A 208 -2.75 18.75 -14.27
N ASN A 209 -3.80 17.94 -14.20
CA ASN A 209 -5.17 18.44 -14.03
C ASN A 209 -5.31 19.23 -12.72
N TYR A 210 -4.81 18.70 -11.60
CA TYR A 210 -4.85 19.37 -10.30
C TYR A 210 -4.12 20.73 -10.32
N TYR A 211 -2.91 20.77 -10.90
CA TYR A 211 -2.11 21.99 -10.93
C TYR A 211 -2.73 23.07 -11.82
N ASN A 212 -3.31 22.71 -12.96
CA ASN A 212 -4.03 23.65 -13.82
C ASN A 212 -5.19 24.35 -13.10
N ILE A 213 -5.79 23.70 -12.09
CA ILE A 213 -6.89 24.24 -11.28
C ILE A 213 -6.38 25.06 -10.10
N THR A 214 -5.22 24.70 -9.54
CA THR A 214 -4.76 25.17 -8.21
C THR A 214 -3.52 26.08 -8.26
N ALA A 215 -2.91 26.29 -9.43
CA ALA A 215 -1.63 26.99 -9.62
C ALA A 215 -1.56 28.41 -9.04
N GLU A 216 -2.68 29.13 -8.93
CA GLU A 216 -2.71 30.51 -8.42
C GLU A 216 -2.63 30.58 -6.88
N ASN A 217 -2.92 29.49 -6.17
CA ASN A 217 -3.09 29.47 -4.71
C ASN A 217 -2.15 28.49 -3.98
N SER A 218 -1.18 27.87 -4.67
CA SER A 218 -0.30 26.87 -4.05
C SER A 218 0.79 27.52 -3.19
N ASP A 219 0.93 27.05 -1.95
CA ASP A 219 2.07 27.37 -1.09
C ASP A 219 3.39 26.83 -1.69
N ASN A 220 4.52 27.45 -1.33
CA ASN A 220 5.87 27.10 -1.79
C ASN A 220 6.20 25.62 -1.53
N ILE A 221 5.75 25.06 -0.40
CA ILE A 221 5.94 23.64 -0.07
C ILE A 221 5.16 22.74 -1.03
N GLN A 222 3.88 23.06 -1.30
CA GLN A 222 3.07 22.28 -2.24
C GLN A 222 3.64 22.33 -3.66
N ARG A 223 4.17 23.49 -4.07
CA ARG A 223 4.88 23.65 -5.33
C ARG A 223 6.15 22.80 -5.39
N THR A 224 6.92 22.78 -4.32
CA THR A 224 8.12 21.92 -4.21
C THR A 224 7.77 20.44 -4.33
N ILE A 225 6.72 20.00 -3.62
CA ILE A 225 6.24 18.61 -3.70
C ILE A 225 5.81 18.29 -5.13
N TYR A 226 5.08 19.20 -5.80
CA TYR A 226 4.71 19.07 -7.21
C TYR A 226 5.94 18.92 -8.12
N GLU A 227 6.91 19.84 -8.02
CA GLU A 227 8.10 19.84 -8.86
C GLU A 227 8.94 18.58 -8.64
N SER A 228 9.08 18.14 -7.39
CA SER A 228 9.75 16.88 -7.04
C SER A 228 9.01 15.67 -7.63
N THR A 229 7.68 15.64 -7.51
CA THR A 229 6.85 14.56 -8.02
C THR A 229 6.95 14.45 -9.54
N VAL A 230 6.87 15.58 -10.26
CA VAL A 230 7.04 15.61 -11.72
C VAL A 230 8.43 15.11 -12.13
N ARG A 231 9.48 15.51 -11.41
CA ARG A 231 10.85 15.06 -11.66
C ARG A 231 10.99 13.54 -11.52
N MET A 232 10.46 12.97 -10.44
CA MET A 232 10.46 11.52 -10.21
C MET A 232 9.66 10.77 -11.29
N LEU A 233 8.49 11.29 -11.69
CA LEU A 233 7.69 10.69 -12.76
C LEU A 233 8.44 10.68 -14.10
N ILE A 234 9.15 11.75 -14.45
CA ILE A 234 9.99 11.80 -15.66
C ILE A 234 11.07 10.73 -15.59
N ASP A 235 11.74 10.59 -14.46
CA ASP A 235 12.80 9.61 -14.25
C ASP A 235 12.28 8.15 -14.34
N ILE A 236 11.10 7.87 -13.79
CA ILE A 236 10.42 6.57 -13.97
C ILE A 236 10.11 6.31 -15.45
N LEU A 237 9.52 7.29 -16.14
CA LEU A 237 9.12 7.15 -17.54
C LEU A 237 10.32 6.98 -18.48
N ASN A 238 11.44 7.65 -18.20
CA ASN A 238 12.67 7.54 -18.98
C ASN A 238 13.29 6.15 -18.88
N GLN A 239 13.30 5.52 -17.69
CA GLN A 239 13.76 4.14 -17.56
C GLN A 239 12.87 3.18 -18.34
N CYS A 240 11.56 3.40 -18.34
CA CYS A 240 10.61 2.58 -19.09
C CYS A 240 10.73 2.71 -20.62
N GLN A 241 11.57 3.62 -21.12
CA GLN A 241 11.86 3.80 -22.55
C GLN A 241 13.16 3.13 -22.99
N GLN A 242 14.02 2.71 -22.06
CA GLN A 242 15.27 2.05 -22.43
C GLN A 242 14.97 0.64 -22.93
N PRO A 243 15.37 0.27 -24.16
CA PRO A 243 15.25 -1.11 -24.61
C PRO A 243 16.19 -1.95 -23.75
N ASN A 244 15.64 -2.97 -23.08
CA ASN A 244 16.41 -4.00 -22.38
C ASN A 244 17.58 -4.44 -23.28
N SER A 245 18.79 -4.02 -22.95
CA SER A 245 20.02 -4.41 -23.66
C SER A 245 20.47 -5.80 -23.25
#